data_AF-A0A183FLP0-F1
#
_entry.id   AF-A0A183FLP0-F1
#
_cell.length_a   1.000
_cell.length_b   1.000
_cell.length_c   1.000
_cell.angle_alpha   90.00
_cell.angle_beta   90.00
_cell.angle_gamma   90.00
#
_symmetry.space_group_name_H-M   'P 1'
#
loop_
_entity.id
_entity.type
_entity.pdbx_description
1 polymer ?
#
loop_
_entity_poly.entity_id
_entity_poly.type
_entity_poly.pdbx_seq_one_letter_code
_entity_poly.pdbx_strand_id
1 'polypeptide(L)'
;MEMKVLRWTTGVTCMDCIRNDVILQRFGIASIADKMSEARLRWYGHVLRGKVGSVRKIGLELEVSGKWPRGRPKQRWSDTLHMNMKVTGVHPDQGSGSGKVAS
;
A
#
# COMPACT_ATOMS: atom_id res chain seq x y z
N MET A 1 20.72 -4.83 -4.43
CA MET A 1 21.76 -4.82 -3.40
C MET A 1 21.34 -5.78 -2.30
N GLU A 2 22.18 -6.75 -1.96
CA GLU A 2 21.85 -7.82 -1.02
C GLU A 2 21.92 -7.36 0.44
N MET A 3 21.00 -7.81 1.29
CA MET A 3 20.97 -7.44 2.72
C MET A 3 22.26 -7.82 3.46
N LYS A 4 22.89 -8.94 3.06
CA LYS A 4 24.15 -9.41 3.66
C LYS A 4 25.28 -8.39 3.48
N VAL A 5 25.35 -7.74 2.31
CA VAL A 5 26.34 -6.71 2.01
C VAL A 5 26.08 -5.47 2.87
N LEU A 6 24.82 -5.03 2.96
CA LEU A 6 24.45 -3.85 3.76
C LEU A 6 24.77 -4.02 5.24
N ARG A 7 24.51 -5.21 5.80
CA ARG A 7 24.82 -5.53 7.20
C ARG A 7 26.31 -5.56 7.46
N TRP A 8 27.08 -6.16 6.56
CA TRP A 8 28.53 -6.22 6.69
C TRP A 8 29.17 -4.81 6.63
N THR A 9 28.76 -3.99 5.67
CA THR A 9 29.28 -2.60 5.54
C THR A 9 28.92 -1.73 6.74
N THR A 10 27.80 -1.99 7.42
CA THR A 10 27.39 -1.25 8.63
C THR A 10 27.88 -1.87 9.94
N GLY A 11 28.60 -3.00 9.88
CA GLY A 11 29.04 -3.74 11.06
C GLY A 11 27.92 -4.32 11.90
N VAL A 12 26.69 -4.44 11.36
CA VAL A 12 25.51 -4.88 12.10
C VAL A 12 25.47 -6.41 12.16
N THR A 13 25.51 -6.93 13.38
CA THR A 13 25.46 -8.35 13.70
C THR A 13 24.03 -8.82 13.96
N CYS A 14 23.85 -10.11 14.27
CA CYS A 14 22.56 -10.65 14.69
C CYS A 14 22.17 -10.17 16.10
N MET A 15 23.16 -9.95 16.98
CA MET A 15 22.96 -9.55 18.38
C MET A 15 22.36 -8.16 18.52
N ASP A 16 22.56 -7.28 17.53
CA ASP A 16 22.03 -5.92 17.54
C ASP A 16 20.50 -5.89 17.38
N CYS A 17 19.88 -6.99 16.95
CA CYS A 17 18.43 -7.09 16.74
C CYS A 17 17.83 -5.96 15.86
N ILE A 18 18.67 -5.35 15.01
CA ILE A 18 18.26 -4.26 14.11
C ILE A 18 17.49 -4.84 12.94
N ARG A 19 16.28 -4.29 12.74
CA ARG A 19 15.39 -4.64 11.63
C ARG A 19 15.97 -4.17 10.29
N ASN A 20 15.64 -4.93 9.24
CA ASN A 20 16.20 -4.69 7.91
C ASN A 20 15.72 -3.37 7.27
N ASP A 21 14.50 -2.92 7.58
CA ASP A 21 13.96 -1.63 7.15
C ASP A 21 14.83 -0.47 7.63
N VAL A 22 15.28 -0.50 8.89
CA VAL A 22 16.18 0.52 9.45
C VAL A 22 17.52 0.54 8.71
N ILE A 23 18.06 -0.64 8.36
CA ILE A 23 19.32 -0.74 7.61
C ILE A 23 19.13 -0.19 6.20
N LEU A 24 18.07 -0.59 5.50
CA LEU A 24 17.76 -0.10 4.16
C LEU A 24 17.55 1.43 4.15
N GLN A 25 16.87 1.97 5.17
CA GLN A 25 16.66 3.40 5.33
C GLN A 25 17.98 4.18 5.47
N ARG A 26 18.97 3.65 6.21
CA ARG A 26 20.30 4.27 6.33
C ARG A 26 21.01 4.42 4.98
N PHE A 27 20.76 3.50 4.06
CA PHE A 27 21.30 3.54 2.69
C PHE A 27 20.38 4.25 1.69
N GLY A 28 19.26 4.83 2.13
CA GLY A 28 18.26 5.44 1.25
C GLY A 28 17.54 4.43 0.33
N ILE A 29 17.57 3.15 0.67
CA ILE A 29 16.91 2.09 -0.10
C ILE A 29 15.50 1.90 0.47
N ALA A 30 14.48 2.02 -0.39
CA ALA A 30 13.10 1.71 0.01
C ALA A 30 12.94 0.21 0.32
N SER A 31 12.23 -0.11 1.40
CA SER A 31 11.98 -1.50 1.76
C SER A 31 11.07 -2.18 0.74
N ILE A 32 11.07 -3.51 0.73
CA ILE A 32 10.16 -4.27 -0.13
C ILE A 32 8.71 -3.97 0.24
N ALA A 33 8.41 -3.82 1.53
CA ALA A 33 7.08 -3.46 2.00
C ALA A 33 6.61 -2.10 1.44
N ASP A 34 7.51 -1.12 1.39
CA ASP A 34 7.22 0.21 0.81
C ASP A 34 6.95 0.11 -0.68
N LYS A 35 7.82 -0.59 -1.43
CA LYS A 35 7.64 -0.81 -2.88
C LYS A 35 6.35 -1.54 -3.20
N MET A 36 5.99 -2.56 -2.41
CA MET A 36 4.72 -3.25 -2.55
C MET A 36 3.55 -2.31 -2.27
N SER A 37 3.65 -1.48 -1.23
CA SER A 37 2.61 -0.52 -0.87
C SER A 37 2.39 0.52 -1.97
N GLU A 38 3.49 1.05 -2.52
CA GLU A 38 3.49 1.97 -3.66
C GLU A 38 2.86 1.35 -4.90
N ALA A 39 3.23 0.11 -5.27
CA ALA A 39 2.66 -0.58 -6.42
C ALA A 39 1.14 -0.79 -6.27
N ARG A 40 0.68 -1.16 -5.07
CA ARG A 40 -0.76 -1.29 -4.77
C ARG A 40 -1.49 0.04 -4.92
N LEU A 41 -0.93 1.14 -4.40
CA LEU A 41 -1.54 2.47 -4.51
C LEU A 41 -1.55 3.00 -5.95
N ARG A 42 -0.49 2.75 -6.72
CA ARG A 42 -0.44 3.07 -8.16
C ARG A 42 -1.53 2.34 -8.94
N TRP A 43 -1.70 1.05 -8.68
CA TRP A 43 -2.79 0.25 -9.28
C TRP A 43 -4.17 0.78 -8.87
N TYR A 44 -4.36 1.13 -7.59
CA TYR A 44 -5.61 1.72 -7.13
C TYR A 44 -5.92 3.05 -7.83
N GLY A 45 -4.95 3.95 -7.95
CA GLY A 45 -5.10 5.19 -8.71
C GLY A 45 -5.43 4.95 -10.19
N HIS A 46 -4.88 3.89 -10.78
CA HIS A 46 -5.25 3.45 -12.14
C HIS A 46 -6.70 2.99 -12.23
N VAL A 47 -7.19 2.23 -11.23
CA VAL A 47 -8.60 1.82 -11.16
C VAL A 47 -9.52 3.04 -11.01
N LEU A 48 -9.16 4.01 -10.17
CA LEU A 48 -9.96 5.22 -9.95
C LEU A 48 -10.11 6.08 -11.22
N ARG A 49 -9.03 6.25 -12.00
CA ARG A 49 -9.04 6.97 -13.28
C ARG A 49 -9.73 6.21 -14.42
N GLY A 50 -10.06 4.93 -14.22
CA GLY A 50 -10.75 4.11 -15.20
C GLY A 50 -12.21 4.52 -15.42
N LYS A 51 -12.78 4.11 -16.56
CA LYS A 51 -14.19 4.36 -16.90
C LYS A 51 -15.13 3.77 -15.83
N VAL A 52 -16.18 4.53 -15.50
CA VAL A 52 -17.29 4.07 -14.66
C VAL A 52 -17.92 2.82 -15.30
N GLY A 53 -18.18 1.79 -14.48
CA GLY A 53 -18.68 0.50 -14.96
C GLY A 53 -17.62 -0.43 -15.58
N SER A 54 -16.34 -0.07 -15.56
CA SER A 54 -15.29 -1.04 -15.91
C SER A 54 -15.22 -2.16 -14.88
N VAL A 55 -14.92 -3.39 -15.33
CA VAL A 55 -14.83 -4.58 -14.47
C VAL A 55 -13.91 -4.36 -13.25
N ARG A 56 -12.81 -3.62 -13.43
CA ARG A 56 -11.88 -3.31 -12.32
C ARG A 56 -12.51 -2.42 -11.25
N LYS A 57 -13.33 -1.45 -11.65
CA LYS A 57 -13.99 -0.52 -10.74
C LYS A 57 -15.17 -1.20 -10.04
N ILE A 58 -15.96 -1.97 -10.78
CA ILE A 58 -17.01 -2.83 -10.20
C ILE A 58 -16.41 -3.82 -9.20
N GLY A 59 -15.31 -4.49 -9.55
CA GLY A 59 -14.65 -5.44 -8.66
C GLY A 59 -14.02 -4.81 -7.41
N LEU A 60 -13.63 -3.53 -7.48
CA LEU A 60 -13.14 -2.77 -6.33
C LEU A 60 -14.28 -2.42 -5.35
N GLU A 61 -15.45 -2.07 -5.87
CA GLU A 61 -16.65 -1.70 -5.11
C GLU A 61 -17.48 -2.92 -4.65
N LEU A 62 -17.23 -4.09 -5.24
CA LEU A 62 -17.98 -5.32 -4.94
C LEU A 62 -17.78 -5.76 -3.49
N GLU A 63 -18.87 -5.76 -2.74
CA GLU A 63 -18.95 -6.39 -1.43
C GLU A 63 -19.57 -7.78 -1.54
N VAL A 64 -18.82 -8.80 -1.15
CA VAL A 64 -19.31 -10.19 -1.15
C VAL A 64 -20.04 -10.43 0.17
N SER A 65 -21.37 -10.54 0.09
CA SER A 65 -22.21 -10.92 1.24
C SER A 65 -22.07 -12.42 1.55
N GLY A 66 -21.94 -12.78 2.82
CA GLY A 66 -21.91 -14.18 3.25
C GLY A 66 -21.61 -14.36 4.74
N LYS A 67 -21.83 -15.57 5.26
CA LYS A 67 -21.44 -15.92 6.63
C LYS A 67 -19.93 -16.12 6.69
N TRP A 68 -19.27 -15.41 7.60
CA TRP A 68 -17.83 -15.57 7.82
C TRP A 68 -17.54 -16.90 8.53
N PRO A 69 -16.44 -17.59 8.16
CA PRO A 69 -15.97 -18.72 8.95
C PRO A 69 -15.62 -18.27 10.38
N ARG A 70 -15.83 -19.15 11.36
CA ARG A 70 -15.42 -18.88 12.75
C ARG A 70 -13.90 -18.73 12.83
N GLY A 71 -13.42 -17.69 13.49
CA GLY A 71 -12.00 -17.38 13.66
C GLY A 71 -11.60 -16.01 13.10
N ARG A 72 -10.29 -15.76 12.94
CA ARG A 72 -9.78 -14.50 12.39
C ARG A 72 -10.14 -14.42 10.90
N PRO A 73 -10.89 -13.39 10.45
CA PRO A 73 -11.18 -13.19 9.04
C PRO A 73 -9.88 -13.06 8.21
N LYS A 74 -9.91 -13.55 6.98
CA LYS A 74 -8.83 -13.29 6.02
C LYS A 74 -8.78 -11.79 5.74
N GLN A 75 -7.58 -11.23 5.74
CA GLN A 75 -7.35 -9.83 5.39
C GLN A 75 -7.86 -9.55 3.98
N ARG A 76 -8.78 -8.59 3.84
CA ARG A 76 -9.28 -8.19 2.52
C ARG A 76 -8.25 -7.33 1.81
N TRP A 77 -8.38 -7.27 0.50
CA TRP A 77 -7.61 -6.32 -0.30
C TRP A 77 -7.88 -4.87 0.13
N SER A 78 -9.15 -4.52 0.37
CA SER A 78 -9.57 -3.22 0.89
C SER A 78 -8.90 -2.85 2.21
N ASP A 79 -8.77 -3.79 3.13
CA ASP A 79 -8.15 -3.54 4.45
C ASP A 79 -6.66 -3.20 4.28
N THR A 80 -5.98 -3.94 3.40
CA THR A 80 -4.58 -3.70 3.06
C THR A 80 -4.39 -2.33 2.40
N LEU A 81 -5.29 -1.96 1.51
CA LEU A 81 -5.26 -0.67 0.83
C LEU A 81 -5.45 0.49 1.83
N HIS A 82 -6.40 0.37 2.76
CA HIS A 82 -6.61 1.36 3.82
C HIS A 82 -5.37 1.50 4.71
N MET A 83 -4.71 0.39 5.06
CA MET A 83 -3.45 0.45 5.80
C MET A 83 -2.36 1.18 5.02
N ASN A 84 -2.18 0.87 3.73
CA ASN A 84 -1.22 1.56 2.88
C ASN A 84 -1.48 3.07 2.79
N MET A 85 -2.75 3.47 2.63
CA MET A 85 -3.15 4.88 2.58
C MET A 85 -2.84 5.61 3.89
N LYS A 86 -3.13 4.97 5.04
CA LYS A 86 -2.79 5.53 6.37
C LYS A 86 -1.30 5.74 6.55
N VAL A 87 -0.48 4.76 6.14
CA VAL A 87 0.99 4.85 6.26
C VAL A 87 1.56 5.94 5.34
N THR A 88 1.00 6.11 4.15
CA THR A 88 1.49 7.07 3.15
C THR A 88 0.86 8.46 3.26
N GLY A 89 -0.15 8.65 4.10
CA GLY A 89 -0.88 9.92 4.24
C GLY A 89 -1.76 10.27 3.04
N VAL A 90 -2.06 9.31 2.16
CA VAL A 90 -2.87 9.55 0.96
C VAL A 90 -4.36 9.45 1.32
N HIS A 91 -5.10 10.55 1.16
CA HIS A 91 -6.56 10.58 1.32
C HIS A 91 -7.25 10.40 -0.05
N PRO A 92 -8.30 9.56 -0.17
CA PRO A 92 -8.98 9.31 -1.44
C PRO A 92 -9.74 10.53 -2.01
N ASP A 93 -9.96 11.58 -1.22
CA ASP A 93 -10.78 12.75 -1.57
C ASP A 93 -10.03 13.90 -2.29
N GLN A 94 -8.78 13.68 -2.71
CA GLN A 94 -7.98 14.69 -3.41
C GLN A 94 -8.24 14.72 -4.94
N GLY A 95 -9.46 14.41 -5.38
CA GLY A 95 -9.74 14.19 -6.80
C GLY A 95 -11.20 14.16 -7.23
N SER A 96 -12.02 15.09 -6.76
CA SER A 96 -13.35 15.35 -7.36
C SER A 96 -13.77 16.81 -7.28
N GLY A 97 -13.55 17.53 -8.39
CA GLY A 97 -14.44 18.56 -8.94
C GLY A 97 -14.71 19.85 -8.16
N SER A 98 -13.98 20.92 -8.48
CA SER A 98 -14.50 22.30 -8.36
C SER A 98 -14.95 22.82 -9.73
N GLY A 99 -16.06 22.26 -10.24
CA GLY A 99 -16.85 22.92 -11.27
C GLY A 99 -17.68 24.03 -10.63
N LYS A 100 -17.16 25.26 -10.59
CA LYS A 100 -17.99 26.45 -10.39
C LYS A 100 -18.42 26.96 -11.76
N VAL A 101 -19.64 26.62 -12.14
CA VAL A 101 -20.44 27.38 -13.10
C VAL A 101 -20.70 28.74 -12.47
N ALA A 102 -20.19 29.81 -13.09
CA ALA A 102 -20.62 31.16 -12.82
C ALA A 102 -21.70 31.50 -13.84
N SER A 103 -22.91 31.75 -13.33
CA SER A 103 -23.95 32.52 -14.01
C SER A 103 -23.54 33.98 -14.12
#